data_AF-A0A1G0DVC3-F1
#
_entry.id   AF-A0A1G0DVC3-F1
#
_cell.length_a   1.000
_cell.length_b   1.000
_cell.length_c   1.000
_cell.angle_alpha   90.00
_cell.angle_beta   90.00
_cell.angle_gamma   90.00
#
_symmetry.space_group_name_H-M   'P 1'
#
loop_
_entity.id
_entity.type
_entity.pdbx_description
1 polymer ?
#
loop_
_entity_poly.entity_id
_entity_poly.type
_entity_poly.pdbx_seq_one_letter_code
_entity_poly.pdbx_strand_id
1 'polypeptide(L)'
;MAAYWRVNEVRVIDDYAVWVRFVDGLEGVVRFLPGFFRGVFSHLIDPAQFRQVTVVGGAVTWPGELDLAPDAMHEEIKRHGGEWVVEN
;
A
#
# COMPACT_ATOMS: atom_id res chain seq x y z
N MET A 1 -14.39 -9.43 -15.67
CA MET A 1 -14.11 -9.70 -14.24
C MET A 1 -13.07 -8.69 -13.79
N ALA A 2 -13.32 -7.91 -12.74
CA ALA A 2 -12.26 -7.08 -12.17
C ALA A 2 -11.19 -8.00 -11.58
N ALA A 3 -9.91 -7.64 -11.69
CA ALA A 3 -8.85 -8.41 -11.04
C ALA A 3 -9.10 -8.45 -9.53
N TYR A 4 -9.13 -9.65 -8.94
CA TYR A 4 -9.51 -9.90 -7.54
C TYR A 4 -8.60 -9.17 -6.54
N TRP A 5 -7.33 -8.99 -6.93
CA TRP A 5 -6.30 -8.29 -6.18
C TRP A 5 -6.39 -6.76 -6.27
N ARG A 6 -7.40 -6.17 -6.94
CA ARG A 6 -7.56 -4.71 -6.93
C ARG A 6 -7.94 -4.24 -5.54
N VAL A 7 -7.29 -3.18 -5.09
CA VAL A 7 -7.62 -2.46 -3.87
C VAL A 7 -8.88 -1.62 -4.12
N ASN A 8 -9.84 -1.64 -3.21
CA ASN A 8 -11.01 -0.77 -3.25
C ASN A 8 -11.05 0.24 -2.09
N GLU A 9 -10.27 0.02 -1.05
CA GLU A 9 -10.16 0.94 0.07
C GLU A 9 -8.74 0.94 0.64
N VAL A 10 -8.29 2.13 1.04
CA VAL A 10 -7.05 2.36 1.78
C VAL A 10 -7.32 3.30 2.94
N ARG A 11 -6.68 3.06 4.08
CA ARG A 11 -6.72 3.95 5.25
C ARG A 11 -5.33 4.08 5.84
N VAL A 12 -4.89 5.29 6.13
CA VAL A 12 -3.66 5.52 6.91
C VAL A 12 -3.95 5.17 8.36
N ILE A 13 -3.11 4.31 8.95
CA ILE A 13 -3.26 3.87 10.35
C ILE A 13 -2.05 4.24 11.23
N ASP A 14 -0.93 4.63 10.60
CA ASP A 14 0.29 5.10 11.27
C ASP A 14 1.11 5.97 10.30
N ASP A 15 2.20 6.59 10.76
CA ASP A 15 3.07 7.45 9.95
C ASP A 15 3.57 6.77 8.67
N TYR A 16 3.85 5.46 8.73
CA TYR A 16 4.30 4.64 7.60
C TYR A 16 3.55 3.32 7.53
N ALA A 17 2.25 3.34 7.81
CA ALA A 17 1.40 2.17 7.68
C ALA A 17 0.02 2.50 7.11
N VAL A 18 -0.44 1.63 6.22
CA VAL A 18 -1.80 1.68 5.68
C VAL A 18 -2.50 0.35 5.89
N TRP A 19 -3.79 0.41 6.15
CA TRP A 19 -4.69 -0.73 6.01
C TRP A 19 -5.32 -0.68 4.62
N VAL A 20 -5.50 -1.84 3.99
CA VAL A 20 -6.11 -1.99 2.68
C VAL A 20 -7.17 -3.07 2.66
N ARG A 21 -8.12 -2.91 1.75
CA ARG A 21 -9.11 -3.94 1.41
C ARG A 21 -9.14 -4.18 -0.09
N PHE A 22 -9.15 -5.45 -0.45
CA PHE A 22 -9.21 -5.93 -1.83
C PHE A 22 -10.64 -6.25 -2.24
N VAL A 23 -10.87 -6.33 -3.55
CA VAL A 23 -12.19 -6.64 -4.13
C VAL A 23 -12.71 -8.01 -3.72
N ASP A 24 -11.82 -8.99 -3.47
CA ASP A 24 -12.21 -10.33 -3.00
C ASP A 24 -12.51 -10.40 -1.50
N GLY A 25 -12.38 -9.28 -0.77
CA GLY A 25 -12.61 -9.19 0.66
C GLY A 25 -11.39 -9.52 1.51
N LEU A 26 -10.22 -9.82 0.92
CA LEU A 26 -8.98 -9.84 1.69
C LEU A 26 -8.69 -8.44 2.25
N GLU A 27 -8.24 -8.40 3.49
CA GLU A 27 -7.85 -7.18 4.18
C GLU A 27 -6.47 -7.38 4.81
N GLY A 28 -5.70 -6.30 4.93
CA GLY A 28 -4.41 -6.37 5.61
C GLY A 28 -3.74 -5.03 5.81
N VAL A 29 -2.67 -5.07 6.58
CA VAL A 29 -1.83 -3.91 6.88
C VAL A 29 -0.55 -3.98 6.06
N VAL A 30 -0.15 -2.86 5.48
CA VAL A 30 1.16 -2.68 4.86
C VAL A 30 1.95 -1.69 5.70
N ARG A 31 3.09 -2.11 6.22
CA ARG A 31 4.03 -1.26 6.97
C ARG A 31 5.29 -1.03 6.16
N PHE A 32 5.76 0.20 6.11
CA PHE A 32 6.94 0.58 5.35
C PHE A 32 8.09 0.87 6.31
N LEU A 33 9.21 0.15 6.14
CA LEU A 33 10.43 0.45 6.88
C LEU A 33 11.19 1.61 6.22
N PRO A 34 12.04 2.34 6.97
CA PRO A 34 12.78 3.48 6.43
C PRO A 34 13.58 3.18 5.16
N GLY A 35 14.05 1.94 4.98
CA GLY A 35 14.79 1.50 3.79
C GLY A 35 13.99 1.56 2.48
N PHE A 36 12.65 1.55 2.55
CA PHE A 36 11.77 1.66 1.39
C PHE A 36 11.77 3.07 0.77
N PHE A 37 11.91 4.12 1.59
CA PHE A 37 11.78 5.51 1.16
C PHE A 37 13.04 6.02 0.46
N ARG A 38 13.27 5.52 -0.76
CA ARG A 38 14.41 5.85 -1.60
C ARG A 38 14.00 6.03 -3.05
N GLY A 39 14.88 6.63 -3.85
CA GLY A 39 14.60 6.89 -5.26
C GLY A 39 13.32 7.72 -5.43
N VAL A 40 12.41 7.24 -6.29
CA VAL A 40 11.13 7.92 -6.55
C VAL A 40 10.22 8.01 -5.31
N PHE A 41 10.38 7.13 -4.32
CA PHE A 41 9.60 7.14 -3.07
C PHE A 41 10.23 7.97 -1.95
N SER A 42 11.38 8.61 -2.18
CA SER A 42 12.15 9.28 -1.12
C SER A 42 11.37 10.38 -0.39
N HIS A 43 10.48 11.11 -1.06
CA HIS A 43 9.68 12.17 -0.44
C HIS A 43 8.55 11.64 0.44
N LEU A 44 8.18 10.37 0.33
CA LEU A 44 7.17 9.75 1.21
C LEU A 44 7.72 9.46 2.61
N ILE A 45 9.02 9.69 2.86
CA ILE A 45 9.57 9.76 4.22
C ILE A 45 8.94 10.91 5.02
N ASP A 46 8.40 11.94 4.36
CA ASP A 46 7.61 12.96 5.02
C ASP A 46 6.21 12.38 5.30
N PRO A 47 5.80 12.23 6.58
CA PRO A 47 4.50 11.67 6.92
C PRO A 47 3.31 12.49 6.37
N ALA A 48 3.49 13.76 6.02
CA ALA A 48 2.46 14.57 5.36
C ALA A 48 2.30 14.18 3.87
N GLN A 49 3.38 13.76 3.20
CA GLN A 49 3.32 13.21 1.84
C GLN A 49 2.75 11.80 1.87
N PHE A 50 3.19 10.96 2.80
CA PHE A 50 2.68 9.60 2.97
C PHE A 50 1.15 9.57 3.21
N ARG A 51 0.63 10.50 4.00
CA ARG A 51 -0.81 10.59 4.31
C ARG A 51 -1.71 10.92 3.12
N GLN A 52 -1.15 11.36 1.99
CA GLN A 52 -1.90 11.67 0.77
C GLN A 52 -2.25 10.42 -0.07
N VAL A 53 -1.99 9.23 0.48
CA VAL A 53 -2.34 7.96 -0.15
C VAL A 53 -3.82 7.87 -0.52
N THR A 54 -4.09 7.35 -1.72
CA THR A 54 -5.43 7.13 -2.25
C THR A 54 -5.47 5.85 -3.08
N VAL A 55 -6.67 5.44 -3.52
CA VAL A 55 -6.83 4.34 -4.48
C VAL A 55 -7.04 4.94 -5.88
N VAL A 56 -6.15 4.63 -6.82
CA VAL A 56 -6.29 5.01 -8.23
C VAL A 56 -6.19 3.74 -9.08
N GLY A 57 -7.18 3.49 -9.95
CA GLY A 57 -7.14 2.32 -10.84
C GLY A 57 -7.17 0.97 -10.11
N GLY A 58 -7.39 0.93 -8.80
CA GLY A 58 -7.30 -0.29 -7.98
C GLY A 58 -5.92 -0.57 -7.40
N ALA A 59 -5.01 0.40 -7.43
CA ALA A 59 -3.73 0.37 -6.74
C ALA A 59 -3.71 1.42 -5.62
N VAL A 60 -2.87 1.17 -4.62
CA VAL A 60 -2.52 2.20 -3.62
C VAL A 60 -1.55 3.17 -4.28
N THR A 61 -1.89 4.46 -4.29
CA THR A 61 -1.18 5.48 -5.06
C THR A 61 -0.98 6.75 -4.23
N TRP A 62 0.21 7.35 -4.36
CA TRP A 62 0.56 8.66 -3.84
C TRP A 62 0.61 9.70 -4.98
N PRO A 63 0.53 11.00 -4.65
CA PRO A 63 0.73 12.07 -5.64
C PRO A 63 2.01 11.88 -6.46
N GLY A 64 1.94 12.19 -7.75
CA GLY A 64 3.05 11.94 -8.67
C GLY A 64 3.03 10.54 -9.32
N GLU A 65 1.88 9.87 -9.32
CA GLU A 65 1.66 8.56 -9.97
C GLU A 65 2.53 7.44 -9.39
N LEU A 66 2.79 7.51 -8.09
CA LEU A 66 3.61 6.53 -7.38
C LEU A 66 2.70 5.48 -6.78
N ASP A 67 2.69 4.30 -7.35
CA ASP A 67 1.84 3.21 -6.90
C ASP A 67 2.62 2.04 -6.31
N LEU A 68 1.95 1.31 -5.41
CA LEU A 68 2.39 0.01 -4.94
C LEU A 68 1.60 -1.07 -5.68
N ALA A 69 2.32 -2.03 -6.26
CA ALA A 69 1.75 -3.09 -7.06
C ALA A 69 0.70 -3.90 -6.25
N PRO A 70 -0.60 -3.81 -6.58
CA PRO A 70 -1.67 -4.36 -5.76
C PRO A 70 -1.72 -5.89 -5.76
N ASP A 71 -1.21 -6.55 -6.80
CA ASP A 71 -1.02 -8.00 -6.85
C ASP A 71 0.05 -8.48 -5.85
N ALA A 72 1.20 -7.81 -5.80
CA ALA A 72 2.24 -8.09 -4.81
C ALA A 72 1.73 -7.86 -3.38
N MET A 73 1.01 -6.76 -3.14
CA MET A 73 0.38 -6.48 -1.84
C MET A 73 -0.55 -7.61 -1.41
N HIS A 74 -1.41 -8.07 -2.32
CA HIS A 74 -2.39 -9.13 -2.04
C HIS A 74 -1.71 -10.44 -1.65
N GLU A 75 -0.74 -10.88 -2.46
CA GLU A 75 -0.02 -12.13 -2.23
C GLU A 75 0.77 -12.12 -0.92
N GLU A 76 1.44 -11.01 -0.59
CA GLU A 76 2.21 -10.89 0.65
C GLU A 76 1.29 -10.81 1.87
N ILE A 77 0.21 -10.02 1.83
CA ILE A 77 -0.77 -9.97 2.93
C ILE A 77 -1.37 -11.35 3.18
N LYS A 78 -1.74 -12.07 2.12
CA LYS A 78 -2.31 -13.41 2.21
C LYS A 78 -1.31 -14.41 2.80
N ARG A 79 -0.05 -14.34 2.37
CA ARG A 79 1.04 -15.22 2.83
C ARG A 79 1.38 -15.01 4.30
N HIS A 80 1.34 -13.77 4.76
CA HIS A 80 1.76 -13.37 6.10
C HIS A 80 0.60 -13.19 7.09
N GLY A 81 -0.61 -13.63 6.72
CA GLY A 81 -1.75 -13.69 7.64
C GLY A 81 -2.36 -12.32 7.98
N GLY A 82 -2.26 -11.34 7.08
CA GLY A 82 -2.88 -10.03 7.24
C GLY A 82 -1.92 -8.85 7.37
N GLU A 83 -0.60 -9.07 7.32
CA GLU A 83 0.39 -8.00 7.42
C GLU A 83 1.56 -8.18 6.46
N TRP A 84 1.90 -7.14 5.70
CA TRP A 84 3.09 -7.09 4.87
C TRP A 84 4.03 -5.97 5.34
N VAL A 85 5.29 -6.33 5.63
CA VAL A 85 6.35 -5.37 5.95
C VAL A 85 7.22 -5.16 4.71
N VAL A 86 7.23 -3.94 4.20
CA VAL A 86 7.99 -3.55 3.01
C VAL A 86 9.32 -2.98 3.45
N GLU A 87 10.41 -3.69 3.16
CA GLU A 87 11.75 -3.29 3.60
C GLU A 87 12.72 -2.94 2.47
N ASN A 88 12.44 -3.40 1.25
CA ASN A 88 12.95 -2.93 -0.05
C ASN A 88 12.93 -4.04 -1.11
#